data_AF-A0A662UVR4-F1
#
_entry.id   AF-A0A662UVR4-F1
#
_cell.length_a   1.000
_cell.length_b   1.000
_cell.length_c   1.000
_cell.angle_alpha   90.00
_cell.angle_beta   90.00
_cell.angle_gamma   90.00
#
_symmetry.space_group_name_H-M   'P 1'
#
loop_
_entity.id
_entity.type
_entity.pdbx_description
1 polymer ?
#
loop_
_entity_poly.entity_id
_entity_poly.type
_entity_poly.pdbx_seq_one_letter_code
_entity_poly.pdbx_strand_id
1 'polypeptide(L)'
;MTLKRVAADTYECREDSTVLHGYNVFGILRCKNLVVVGYLKVRGLALADEIVVIGGSSIEVLTCDRAIFLTRAMPIVVDQMFSRELYSSGVRYPVIIHKLKAVSAALINTLVNEVEVKKLIMNKKTGIRELVRCDELVFNDPHCWIENIYRKPRKIRYNYSLT
;
A
#
# COMPACT_ATOMS: atom_id res chain seq x y z
N MET A 1 -24.45 -4.59 14.21
CA MET A 1 -23.88 -3.22 14.11
C MET A 1 -23.84 -2.84 12.65
N THR A 2 -24.79 -2.02 12.19
CA THR A 2 -24.92 -1.62 10.79
C THR A 2 -23.85 -0.57 10.50
N LEU A 3 -22.84 -0.90 9.69
CA LEU A 3 -21.81 0.06 9.30
C LEU A 3 -22.45 1.15 8.45
N LYS A 4 -22.27 2.43 8.83
CA LYS A 4 -22.73 3.57 8.04
C LYS A 4 -22.05 3.50 6.67
N ARG A 5 -22.85 3.46 5.60
CA ARG A 5 -22.37 3.49 4.22
C ARG A 5 -22.38 4.92 3.72
N VAL A 6 -21.23 5.41 3.26
CA VAL A 6 -21.11 6.69 2.57
C VAL A 6 -20.75 6.41 1.11
N ALA A 7 -21.49 7.00 0.18
CA ALA A 7 -21.24 6.86 -1.25
C ALA A 7 -21.37 8.21 -1.95
N ALA A 8 -20.39 8.57 -2.77
CA ALA A 8 -20.43 9.77 -3.60
C ALA A 8 -19.52 9.60 -4.83
N ASP A 9 -19.85 10.21 -5.96
CA ASP A 9 -18.99 10.15 -7.15
C ASP A 9 -17.68 10.91 -6.94
N THR A 10 -17.74 12.04 -6.24
CA THR A 10 -16.56 12.80 -5.81
C THR A 10 -16.69 13.14 -4.34
N TYR A 11 -15.61 12.93 -3.57
CA TYR A 11 -15.52 13.34 -2.18
C TYR A 11 -14.23 14.15 -1.98
N GLU A 12 -14.40 15.39 -1.52
CA GLU A 12 -13.29 16.27 -1.15
C GLU A 12 -13.36 16.54 0.35
N CYS A 13 -12.27 16.26 1.06
CA CYS A 13 -12.16 16.58 2.48
C CYS A 13 -12.19 18.09 2.67
N ARG A 14 -13.04 18.58 3.57
CA ARG A 14 -13.18 20.02 3.86
C ARG A 14 -12.10 20.55 4.80
N GLU A 15 -11.54 19.66 5.61
CA GLU A 15 -10.51 19.96 6.59
C GLU A 15 -9.18 19.32 6.15
N ASP A 16 -8.08 19.84 6.67
CA ASP A 16 -6.73 19.32 6.44
C ASP A 16 -6.59 17.85 6.87
N SER A 17 -7.39 17.41 7.84
CA SER A 17 -7.41 16.03 8.32
C SER A 17 -8.84 15.53 8.41
N THR A 18 -9.11 14.33 7.91
CA THR A 18 -10.44 13.73 7.97
C THR A 18 -10.34 12.27 8.35
N VAL A 19 -11.25 11.83 9.22
CA VAL A 19 -11.38 10.42 9.61
C VAL A 19 -12.69 9.86 9.07
N LEU A 20 -12.60 8.81 8.26
CA LEU A 20 -13.75 8.09 7.75
C LEU A 20 -13.90 6.74 8.46
N HIS A 21 -15.09 6.50 8.99
CA HIS A 21 -15.43 5.23 9.62
C HIS A 21 -16.39 4.43 8.76
N GLY A 22 -16.32 3.10 8.87
CA GLY A 22 -17.30 2.21 8.25
C GLY A 22 -17.01 1.90 6.78
N TYR A 23 -18.05 1.87 5.95
CA TYR A 23 -17.95 1.44 4.55
C TYR A 23 -18.10 2.65 3.62
N ASN A 24 -17.00 3.07 3.00
CA ASN A 24 -16.93 4.29 2.21
C ASN A 24 -16.64 3.95 0.75
N VAL A 25 -17.45 4.47 -0.18
CA VAL A 25 -17.32 4.21 -1.62
C VAL A 25 -17.28 5.52 -2.38
N PHE A 26 -16.20 5.79 -3.08
CA PHE A 26 -16.06 7.01 -3.87
C PHE A 26 -15.66 6.69 -5.32
N GLY A 27 -16.02 7.56 -6.26
CA GLY A 27 -15.42 7.56 -7.60
C GLY A 27 -14.05 8.22 -7.55
N ILE A 28 -14.01 9.47 -7.09
CA ILE A 28 -12.80 10.27 -6.84
C ILE A 28 -12.78 10.69 -5.38
N LEU A 29 -11.60 10.63 -4.76
CA LEU A 29 -11.35 11.00 -3.38
C LEU A 29 -10.16 11.95 -3.31
N ARG A 30 -10.34 13.15 -2.76
CA ARG A 30 -9.26 14.12 -2.56
C ARG A 30 -9.24 14.60 -1.12
N CYS A 31 -8.14 14.37 -0.43
CA CYS A 31 -7.98 14.77 0.97
C CYS A 31 -6.53 15.15 1.23
N LYS A 32 -6.23 16.10 2.12
CA LYS A 32 -4.83 16.35 2.48
C LYS A 32 -4.30 15.21 3.36
N ASN A 33 -4.92 14.99 4.52
CA ASN A 33 -4.65 13.84 5.37
C ASN A 33 -5.94 13.03 5.59
N LEU A 34 -5.89 11.73 5.28
CA LEU A 34 -7.04 10.84 5.38
C LEU A 34 -6.71 9.64 6.26
N VAL A 35 -7.53 9.42 7.28
CA VAL A 35 -7.53 8.17 8.05
C VAL A 35 -8.83 7.43 7.79
N VAL A 36 -8.75 6.17 7.38
CA VAL A 36 -9.91 5.29 7.23
C VAL A 36 -9.84 4.17 8.25
N VAL A 37 -10.92 4.00 9.02
CA VAL A 37 -11.14 2.85 9.89
C VAL A 37 -12.36 2.08 9.40
N GLY A 38 -12.12 0.99 8.67
CA GLY A 38 -13.16 0.20 8.03
C GLY A 38 -12.78 -0.21 6.60
N TYR A 39 -13.71 -0.03 5.67
CA TYR A 39 -13.50 -0.32 4.25
C TYR A 39 -13.55 0.94 3.39
N LEU A 40 -12.55 1.12 2.54
CA LEU A 40 -12.50 2.16 1.52
C LEU A 40 -12.53 1.54 0.12
N LYS A 41 -13.51 1.91 -0.70
CA LYS A 41 -13.50 1.63 -2.13
C LYS A 41 -13.39 2.92 -2.91
N VAL A 42 -12.40 3.03 -3.79
CA VAL A 42 -12.25 4.14 -4.74
C VAL A 42 -12.14 3.56 -6.14
N ARG A 43 -13.16 3.79 -6.98
CA ARG A 43 -13.29 3.23 -8.34
C ARG A 43 -12.60 4.07 -9.42
N GLY A 44 -11.60 4.82 -9.02
CA GLY A 44 -10.99 5.85 -9.85
C GLY A 44 -9.76 6.35 -9.13
N LEU A 45 -9.73 7.63 -8.79
CA LEU A 45 -8.53 8.28 -8.25
C LEU A 45 -8.69 8.67 -6.78
N ALA A 46 -7.76 8.22 -5.95
CA ALA A 46 -7.52 8.73 -4.61
C ALA A 46 -6.26 9.60 -4.60
N LEU A 47 -6.39 10.86 -4.19
CA LEU A 47 -5.32 11.82 -4.00
C LEU A 47 -5.22 12.20 -2.53
N ALA A 48 -4.05 12.01 -1.91
CA ALA A 48 -3.79 12.55 -0.60
C ALA A 48 -2.32 12.85 -0.31
N ASP A 49 -2.00 13.78 0.59
CA ASP A 49 -0.62 13.90 1.06
C ASP A 49 -0.30 12.69 1.94
N GLU A 50 -1.17 12.43 2.94
CA GLU A 50 -1.07 11.25 3.80
C GLU A 50 -2.37 10.43 3.79
N ILE A 51 -2.25 9.12 3.61
CA ILE A 51 -3.37 8.19 3.76
C ILE A 51 -3.03 7.04 4.71
N VAL A 52 -3.91 6.81 5.68
CA VAL A 52 -3.84 5.67 6.59
C VAL A 52 -5.11 4.84 6.41
N VAL A 53 -4.96 3.56 6.07
CA VAL A 53 -6.10 2.63 5.96
C VAL A 53 -5.93 1.50 6.97
N ILE A 54 -6.85 1.46 7.94
CA ILE A 54 -6.94 0.43 8.96
C ILE A 54 -8.21 -0.40 8.70
N GLY A 55 -8.05 -1.58 8.14
CA GLY A 55 -9.17 -2.43 7.75
C GLY A 55 -8.96 -3.08 6.40
N GLY A 56 -9.66 -2.60 5.38
CA GLY A 56 -9.57 -3.09 4.01
C GLY A 56 -9.81 -2.01 2.99
N SER A 57 -9.41 -2.27 1.75
CA SER A 57 -9.72 -1.35 0.65
C SER A 57 -9.65 -2.00 -0.73
N SER A 58 -10.24 -1.31 -1.70
CA SER A 58 -10.10 -1.55 -3.14
C SER A 58 -9.97 -0.19 -3.81
N ILE A 59 -8.76 0.15 -4.23
CA ILE A 59 -8.44 1.46 -4.80
C ILE A 59 -7.83 1.24 -6.18
N GLU A 60 -8.44 1.81 -7.21
CA GLU A 60 -7.93 1.66 -8.58
C GLU A 60 -6.63 2.44 -8.78
N VAL A 61 -6.63 3.75 -8.49
CA VAL A 61 -5.42 4.58 -8.55
C VAL A 61 -5.25 5.36 -7.25
N LEU A 62 -4.09 5.24 -6.61
CA LEU A 62 -3.70 6.02 -5.43
C LEU A 62 -2.44 6.83 -5.74
N THR A 63 -2.53 8.14 -5.55
CA THR A 63 -1.36 9.04 -5.54
C THR A 63 -1.25 9.71 -4.18
N CYS A 64 -0.09 9.57 -3.53
CA CYS A 64 0.15 10.24 -2.25
C CYS A 64 1.62 10.51 -1.92
N ASP A 65 1.89 11.31 -0.90
CA ASP A 65 3.25 11.39 -0.36
C ASP A 65 3.51 10.20 0.55
N ARG A 66 2.64 9.94 1.53
CA ARG A 66 2.79 8.83 2.47
C ARG A 66 1.53 7.97 2.54
N ALA A 67 1.74 6.66 2.51
CA ALA A 67 0.69 5.67 2.73
C ALA A 67 1.05 4.69 3.85
N ILE A 68 0.08 4.43 4.73
CA ILE A 68 0.17 3.44 5.80
C ILE A 68 -1.03 2.49 5.68
N PHE A 69 -0.75 1.21 5.40
CA PHE A 69 -1.78 0.19 5.24
C PHE A 69 -1.69 -0.87 6.32
N LEU A 70 -2.77 -1.05 7.07
CA LEU A 70 -2.90 -2.02 8.15
C LEU A 70 -4.16 -2.86 7.91
N THR A 71 -4.01 -4.09 7.42
CA THR A 71 -5.18 -4.95 7.21
C THR A 71 -5.75 -5.41 8.56
N ARG A 72 -7.08 -5.46 8.70
CA ARG A 72 -7.73 -6.14 9.85
C ARG A 72 -8.73 -7.20 9.42
N ALA A 73 -9.81 -6.79 8.77
CA ALA A 73 -10.95 -7.66 8.49
C ALA A 73 -10.95 -8.25 7.07
N MET A 74 -10.23 -7.62 6.15
CA MET A 74 -10.20 -7.99 4.73
C MET A 74 -8.90 -7.45 4.10
N PRO A 75 -8.49 -7.91 2.90
CA PRO A 75 -7.30 -7.39 2.25
C PRO A 75 -7.44 -5.91 1.89
N ILE A 76 -6.28 -5.26 1.73
CA ILE A 76 -6.15 -3.97 1.06
C ILE A 76 -5.63 -4.26 -0.34
N VAL A 77 -6.38 -3.85 -1.36
CA VAL A 77 -6.04 -4.04 -2.77
C VAL A 77 -5.90 -2.67 -3.44
N VAL A 78 -4.77 -2.44 -4.09
CA VAL A 78 -4.50 -1.22 -4.86
C VAL A 78 -4.01 -1.61 -6.25
N ASP A 79 -4.69 -1.16 -7.31
CA ASP A 79 -4.29 -1.55 -8.67
C ASP A 79 -3.05 -0.77 -9.11
N GLN A 80 -3.05 0.56 -8.94
CA GLN A 80 -1.91 1.42 -9.25
C GLN A 80 -1.61 2.37 -8.10
N MET A 81 -0.37 2.34 -7.62
CA MET A 81 0.07 3.15 -6.50
C MET A 81 1.31 3.97 -6.87
N PHE A 82 1.18 5.29 -6.70
CA PHE A 82 2.27 6.26 -6.81
C PHE A 82 2.44 6.91 -5.43
N SER A 83 3.57 6.65 -4.78
CA SER A 83 3.82 7.22 -3.45
C SER A 83 5.25 7.71 -3.26
N ARG A 84 5.49 8.62 -2.31
CA ARG A 84 6.88 8.82 -1.84
C ARG A 84 7.27 7.68 -0.91
N GLU A 85 6.46 7.45 0.12
CA GLU A 85 6.72 6.51 1.20
C GLU A 85 5.52 5.57 1.37
N LEU A 86 5.77 4.26 1.33
CA LEU A 86 4.79 3.23 1.66
C LEU A 86 5.25 2.43 2.87
N TYR A 87 4.37 2.30 3.86
CA TYR A 87 4.42 1.24 4.86
C TYR A 87 3.18 0.36 4.75
N SER A 88 3.36 -0.95 4.57
CA SER A 88 2.25 -1.91 4.54
C SER A 88 2.45 -3.06 5.50
N SER A 89 1.38 -3.42 6.21
CA SER A 89 1.34 -4.55 7.13
C SER A 89 0.06 -5.34 6.97
N GLY A 90 0.18 -6.48 6.30
CA GLY A 90 -0.84 -7.51 6.28
C GLY A 90 -0.83 -8.30 7.60
N VAL A 91 -1.74 -8.01 8.53
CA VAL A 91 -1.81 -8.75 9.81
C VAL A 91 -2.43 -10.13 9.59
N ARG A 92 -3.72 -10.15 9.21
CA ARG A 92 -4.48 -11.38 8.94
C ARG A 92 -4.62 -11.64 7.44
N TYR A 93 -4.83 -10.59 6.66
CA TYR A 93 -4.98 -10.62 5.21
C TYR A 93 -3.78 -9.92 4.57
N PRO A 94 -3.38 -10.28 3.35
CA PRO A 94 -2.29 -9.60 2.68
C PRO A 94 -2.71 -8.19 2.24
N VAL A 95 -1.72 -7.31 2.10
CA VAL A 95 -1.84 -6.13 1.24
C VAL A 95 -1.45 -6.57 -0.18
N ILE A 96 -2.25 -6.23 -1.18
CA ILE A 96 -2.03 -6.60 -2.58
C ILE A 96 -1.91 -5.31 -3.39
N ILE A 97 -0.80 -5.14 -4.09
CA ILE A 97 -0.56 -3.99 -4.95
C ILE A 97 -0.20 -4.49 -6.35
N HIS A 98 -0.99 -4.16 -7.38
CA HIS A 98 -0.67 -4.63 -8.72
C HIS A 98 0.52 -3.88 -9.31
N LYS A 99 0.55 -2.54 -9.22
CA LYS A 99 1.69 -1.73 -9.67
C LYS A 99 2.08 -0.74 -8.59
N LEU A 100 3.32 -0.85 -8.09
CA LEU A 100 3.88 0.04 -7.08
C LEU A 100 5.02 0.86 -7.65
N LYS A 101 4.85 2.18 -7.70
CA LYS A 101 5.93 3.14 -7.92
C LYS A 101 6.13 3.99 -6.68
N ALA A 102 7.30 3.89 -6.04
CA ALA A 102 7.58 4.68 -4.85
C ALA A 102 9.03 5.16 -4.71
N VAL A 103 9.30 6.11 -3.82
CA VAL A 103 10.69 6.39 -3.42
C VAL A 103 11.17 5.32 -2.45
N SER A 104 10.38 5.03 -1.40
CA SER A 104 10.68 3.97 -0.45
C SER A 104 9.44 3.15 -0.10
N ALA A 105 9.63 1.86 0.12
CA ALA A 105 8.58 0.96 0.55
C ALA A 105 9.09 -0.02 1.61
N ALA A 106 8.34 -0.17 2.71
CA ALA A 106 8.56 -1.18 3.73
C ALA A 106 7.33 -2.08 3.80
N LEU A 107 7.53 -3.36 3.48
CA LEU A 107 6.45 -4.30 3.20
C LEU A 107 6.48 -5.46 4.21
N ILE A 108 5.33 -5.76 4.81
CA ILE A 108 5.10 -6.95 5.65
C ILE A 108 3.82 -7.63 5.15
N ASN A 109 3.88 -8.94 4.88
CA ASN A 109 2.77 -9.73 4.35
C ASN A 109 2.06 -9.02 3.19
N THR A 110 2.85 -8.58 2.22
CA THR A 110 2.41 -7.80 1.07
C THR A 110 2.83 -8.51 -0.21
N LEU A 111 1.89 -8.60 -1.15
CA LEU A 111 2.11 -9.16 -2.48
C LEU A 111 2.10 -8.02 -3.49
N VAL A 112 3.15 -7.91 -4.28
CA VAL A 112 3.24 -6.90 -5.33
C VAL A 112 3.50 -7.56 -6.68
N ASN A 113 2.70 -7.26 -7.69
CA ASN A 113 2.96 -7.81 -9.03
C ASN A 113 4.15 -7.08 -9.67
N GLU A 114 4.11 -5.76 -9.79
CA GLU A 114 5.17 -4.97 -10.42
C GLU A 114 5.65 -3.87 -9.46
N VAL A 115 6.97 -3.74 -9.27
CA VAL A 115 7.54 -2.73 -8.36
C VAL A 115 8.70 -1.93 -8.97
N GLU A 116 8.58 -0.61 -8.93
CA GLU A 116 9.61 0.37 -9.24
C GLU A 116 9.85 1.27 -8.01
N VAL A 117 10.95 1.06 -7.28
CA VAL A 117 11.27 1.83 -6.07
C VAL A 117 12.72 2.26 -6.01
N LYS A 118 13.08 3.27 -5.21
CA LYS A 118 14.51 3.52 -4.90
C LYS A 118 14.98 2.60 -3.78
N LYS A 119 14.19 2.46 -2.72
CA LYS A 119 14.50 1.58 -1.58
C LYS A 119 13.34 0.63 -1.26
N LEU A 120 13.61 -0.67 -1.25
CA LEU A 120 12.65 -1.70 -0.89
C LEU A 120 13.12 -2.45 0.36
N ILE A 121 12.28 -2.47 1.40
CA ILE A 121 12.50 -3.28 2.60
C ILE A 121 11.43 -4.37 2.62
N MET A 122 11.86 -5.61 2.42
CA MET A 122 11.02 -6.79 2.44
C MET A 122 11.11 -7.46 3.80
N ASN A 123 9.97 -7.63 4.44
CA ASN A 123 9.83 -8.36 5.71
C ASN A 123 8.95 -9.60 5.51
N LYS A 124 8.71 -10.34 6.60
CA LYS A 124 7.92 -11.57 6.66
C LYS A 124 6.74 -11.63 5.68
N LYS A 125 6.66 -12.74 4.93
CA LYS A 125 5.57 -13.05 3.97
C LYS A 125 5.40 -12.03 2.83
N THR A 126 6.46 -11.30 2.48
CA THR A 126 6.42 -10.39 1.33
C THR A 126 6.85 -11.11 0.06
N GLY A 127 6.05 -10.98 -1.00
CA GLY A 127 6.32 -11.57 -2.32
C GLY A 127 6.24 -10.51 -3.41
N ILE A 128 7.20 -10.54 -4.34
CA ILE A 128 7.26 -9.64 -5.50
C ILE A 128 7.32 -10.49 -6.77
N ARG A 129 6.40 -10.31 -7.70
CA ARG A 129 6.44 -11.03 -8.98
C ARG A 129 7.51 -10.45 -9.91
N GLU A 130 7.52 -9.14 -10.07
CA GLU A 130 8.35 -8.41 -11.04
C GLU A 130 9.03 -7.20 -10.39
N LEU A 131 10.33 -7.31 -10.13
CA LEU A 131 11.18 -6.21 -9.69
C LEU A 131 11.72 -5.47 -10.93
N VAL A 132 11.04 -4.38 -11.31
CA VAL A 132 11.40 -3.56 -12.48
C VAL A 132 12.62 -2.70 -12.18
N ARG A 133 12.64 -2.03 -11.03
CA ARG A 133 13.77 -1.19 -10.59
C ARG A 133 13.81 -1.10 -9.08
N CYS A 134 15.02 -1.22 -8.53
CA CYS A 134 15.33 -0.96 -7.13
C CYS A 134 16.79 -0.52 -7.01
N ASP A 135 17.10 0.53 -6.25
CA ASP A 135 18.50 0.92 -6.00
C ASP A 135 19.04 0.20 -4.76
N GLU A 136 18.28 0.18 -3.65
CA GLU A 136 18.61 -0.54 -2.40
C GLU A 136 17.51 -1.53 -2.02
N LEU A 137 17.85 -2.82 -2.03
CA LEU A 137 16.99 -3.92 -1.62
C LEU A 137 17.44 -4.47 -0.26
N VAL A 138 16.53 -4.56 0.70
CA VAL A 138 16.80 -5.09 2.04
C VAL A 138 15.86 -6.25 2.31
N PHE A 139 16.42 -7.39 2.69
CA PHE A 139 15.67 -8.55 3.15
C PHE A 139 15.82 -8.70 4.66
N ASN A 140 14.71 -8.60 5.39
CA ASN A 140 14.64 -8.80 6.84
C ASN A 140 14.12 -10.19 7.24
N ASP A 141 13.62 -10.98 6.28
CA ASP A 141 13.09 -12.33 6.54
C ASP A 141 13.49 -13.28 5.39
N PRO A 142 13.97 -14.50 5.66
CA PRO A 142 14.43 -15.44 4.63
C PRO A 142 13.30 -15.99 3.74
N HIS A 143 12.03 -15.85 4.13
CA HIS A 143 10.87 -16.32 3.36
C HIS A 143 10.31 -15.26 2.40
N CYS A 144 10.99 -14.12 2.27
CA CYS A 144 10.73 -13.15 1.23
C CYS A 144 11.15 -13.71 -0.12
N TRP A 145 10.38 -13.45 -1.18
CA TRP A 145 10.72 -13.93 -2.51
C TRP A 145 10.48 -12.88 -3.59
N ILE A 146 11.28 -12.98 -4.65
CA ILE A 146 11.14 -12.21 -5.88
C ILE A 146 11.23 -13.19 -7.04
N GLU A 147 10.20 -13.26 -7.90
CA GLU A 147 10.19 -14.19 -9.04
C GLU A 147 11.09 -13.70 -10.18
N ASN A 148 10.90 -12.47 -10.64
CA ASN A 148 11.63 -11.90 -11.78
C ASN A 148 12.33 -10.59 -11.41
N ILE A 149 13.60 -10.46 -11.79
CA ILE A 149 14.39 -9.24 -11.60
C ILE A 149 14.84 -8.73 -12.96
N TYR A 150 14.23 -7.65 -13.44
CA TYR A 150 14.58 -7.03 -14.72
C TYR A 150 15.84 -6.16 -14.62
N ARG A 151 16.00 -5.45 -13.49
CA ARG A 151 17.19 -4.65 -13.20
C ARG A 151 17.74 -4.99 -11.83
N LYS A 152 18.97 -5.52 -11.80
CA LYS A 152 19.66 -5.87 -10.56
C LYS A 152 19.80 -4.63 -9.65
N PRO A 153 19.45 -4.74 -8.35
CA PRO A 153 19.68 -3.66 -7.40
C PRO A 153 21.16 -3.30 -7.26
N ARG A 154 21.44 -2.01 -7.06
CA ARG A 154 22.82 -1.53 -6.80
C ARG A 154 23.35 -2.03 -5.47
N LYS A 155 22.45 -2.18 -4.49
CA LYS A 155 22.77 -2.62 -3.15
C LYS A 155 21.75 -3.63 -2.66
N ILE A 156 22.23 -4.75 -2.14
CA ILE A 156 21.41 -5.79 -1.51
C ILE A 156 21.93 -6.01 -0.09
N ARG A 157 21.04 -6.03 0.90
CA ARG A 157 21.34 -6.30 2.30
C ARG A 157 20.45 -7.41 2.83
N TYR A 158 21.03 -8.28 3.64
CA TYR A 158 20.34 -9.35 4.36
C TYR A 158 20.55 -9.10 5.86
N ASN A 159 19.46 -8.91 6.60
CA ASN A 159 19.48 -8.60 8.03
C ASN A 159 19.12 -9.82 8.91
N TYR A 160 19.29 -11.03 8.38
CA TYR A 160 19.06 -12.28 9.10
C TYR A 160 20.27 -13.21 8.96
N SER A 161 20.47 -14.06 9.96
CA SER A 161 21.42 -15.17 9.91
C SER A 161 20.68 -16.45 9.54
N LEU A 162 21.17 -17.16 8.52
CA LEU A 162 20.78 -18.55 8.27
C LEU A 162 21.66 -19.41 9.18
N THR A 163 21.11 -19.83 10.33
CA THR A 163 21.70 -20.85 11.21
C THR A 163 21.08 -22.20 10.91
#